data_AF-A0A6P9FKX9-F1
#
_entry.id   AF-A0A6P9FKX9-F1
#
_cell.length_a   1.000
_cell.length_b   1.000
_cell.length_c   1.000
_cell.angle_alpha   90.00
_cell.angle_beta   90.00
_cell.angle_gamma   90.00
#
_symmetry.space_group_name_H-M   'P 1'
#
loop_
_entity.id
_entity.type
_entity.pdbx_description
1 polymer ?
#
loop_
_entity_poly.entity_id
_entity_poly.type
_entity_poly.pdbx_seq_one_letter_code
_entity_poly.pdbx_strand_id
1 'polypeptide(L)'
;MTPPVPRGLPTACRPQRRRSWMPTFLFHIYGLILRESANKELVRRHLADLLELSHQSANQREGIATAIGIVSSSHLPAVWAVLEHLGRTRLLRTAFMSPDCQQLDPDRHWRWVSCTSLLCYGRMALHAREQILPWVDNIISRMVYYFSCSCYDNILKTSFLSAVIMLMKALKQENSTQSYKFSQIPELIQCLLGILQKEPNFLATLFRQKIILVIVGLSKLRPSLKPVVKSRILQTCLQSLFMLPPMEKLKSCLPPLDSAPDVMVLYKKSMQALDLLLQNFISENKSMDEMCFLLQHMEPWLQSDKSHERKRVVQTIFPLLKYVVDYVTLTEEATPSLLGHQIGLLALLWRDKDPVTQSHSRQCIYLLLQLLIQQKGSTEQFMHLNKMKNFEAKARRESEMRFYNVVKVAEILQGLFQELPSIVFKSILQTMMNGGDSAGDSVPRGDSRGDTVPVSPL
;
A
#
# COMPACT_ATOMS: atom_id res chain seq x y z
N MET A 1 -25.77 -30.51 66.54
CA MET A 1 -25.39 -29.19 66.01
C MET A 1 -23.89 -29.02 66.18
N THR A 2 -23.16 -29.28 65.10
CA THR A 2 -21.70 -29.17 64.99
C THR A 2 -21.42 -28.70 63.56
N PRO A 3 -20.49 -27.75 63.35
CA PRO A 3 -20.36 -27.02 62.09
C PRO A 3 -19.59 -27.84 61.04
N PRO A 4 -19.79 -27.62 59.73
CA PRO A 4 -18.95 -28.23 58.72
C PRO A 4 -17.63 -27.46 58.55
N VAL A 5 -16.56 -28.25 58.43
CA VAL A 5 -15.18 -27.86 58.12
C VAL A 5 -15.07 -27.29 56.70
N PRO A 6 -14.31 -26.20 56.45
CA PRO A 6 -13.96 -25.78 55.11
C PRO A 6 -12.61 -26.41 54.70
N ARG A 7 -12.61 -27.35 53.76
CA ARG A 7 -11.39 -27.78 53.07
C ARG A 7 -11.66 -28.07 51.60
N GLY A 8 -11.27 -27.14 50.74
CA GLY A 8 -11.16 -27.32 49.31
C GLY A 8 -10.33 -26.18 48.74
N LEU A 9 -9.02 -26.38 48.62
CA LEU A 9 -8.14 -25.48 47.88
C LEU A 9 -8.59 -25.38 46.40
N PRO A 10 -8.35 -24.24 45.73
CA PRO A 10 -8.67 -24.08 44.33
C PRO A 10 -7.83 -25.04 43.49
N THR A 11 -8.50 -25.89 42.71
CA THR A 11 -7.87 -26.67 41.64
C THR A 11 -7.12 -25.72 40.72
N ALA A 12 -5.80 -25.89 40.70
CA ALA A 12 -4.89 -25.15 39.85
C ALA A 12 -5.37 -25.13 38.40
N CYS A 13 -5.56 -23.92 37.86
CA CYS A 13 -5.63 -23.67 36.42
C CYS A 13 -4.42 -24.33 35.74
N ARG A 14 -4.64 -25.48 35.10
CA ARG A 14 -3.67 -26.02 34.15
C ARG A 14 -3.63 -25.06 32.96
N PRO A 15 -2.45 -24.61 32.51
CA PRO A 15 -2.36 -23.70 31.39
C PRO A 15 -2.78 -24.42 30.11
N GLN A 16 -3.83 -23.89 29.48
CA GLN A 16 -4.34 -24.27 28.16
C GLN A 16 -3.35 -23.76 27.09
N ARG A 17 -2.15 -24.34 27.07
CA ARG A 17 -1.04 -24.01 26.14
C ARG A 17 -0.25 -25.26 25.72
N ARG A 18 -0.94 -26.37 25.46
CA ARG A 18 -0.41 -27.60 24.82
C ARG A 18 -1.57 -28.14 23.95
N ARG A 19 -1.58 -28.30 22.63
CA ARG A 19 -0.57 -28.36 21.55
C ARG A 19 -1.30 -28.05 20.21
N SER A 20 -1.07 -26.90 19.57
CA SER A 20 -1.42 -26.68 18.14
C SER A 20 -0.32 -27.17 17.18
N TRP A 21 0.76 -27.75 17.72
CA TRP A 21 2.01 -28.06 17.02
C TRP A 21 2.05 -29.46 16.38
N MET A 22 1.14 -30.37 16.75
CA MET A 22 1.21 -31.78 16.33
C MET A 22 0.95 -31.98 14.83
N PRO A 23 -0.07 -31.37 14.20
CA PRO A 23 -0.34 -31.61 12.79
C PRO A 23 0.73 -31.04 11.86
N THR A 24 1.20 -29.82 12.11
CA THR A 24 2.23 -29.14 11.28
C THR A 24 3.59 -29.80 11.36
N PHE A 25 3.94 -30.39 12.51
CA PHE A 25 5.17 -31.16 12.68
C PHE A 25 5.19 -32.44 11.83
N LEU A 26 4.06 -33.14 11.72
CA LEU A 26 3.96 -34.35 10.89
C LEU A 26 4.16 -34.04 9.41
N PHE A 27 3.54 -32.98 8.90
CA PHE A 27 3.77 -32.54 7.52
C PHE A 27 5.22 -32.15 7.26
N HIS A 28 5.89 -31.55 8.25
CA HIS A 28 7.30 -31.22 8.14
C HIS A 28 8.18 -32.48 8.01
N ILE A 29 8.00 -33.47 8.88
CA ILE A 29 8.71 -34.76 8.80
C ILE A 29 8.42 -35.45 7.48
N TYR A 30 7.15 -35.49 7.07
CA TYR A 30 6.74 -36.10 5.81
C TYR A 30 7.45 -35.47 4.62
N GLY A 31 7.52 -34.13 4.58
CA GLY A 31 8.28 -33.41 3.56
C GLY A 31 9.77 -33.72 3.56
N LEU A 32 10.39 -33.91 4.74
CA LEU A 32 11.81 -34.31 4.84
C LEU A 32 12.04 -35.72 4.28
N ILE A 33 11.19 -36.69 4.61
CA ILE A 33 11.31 -38.07 4.10
C ILE A 33 11.20 -38.09 2.57
N LEU A 34 10.22 -37.37 2.02
CA LEU A 34 10.03 -37.28 0.57
C LEU A 34 11.17 -36.53 -0.14
N ARG A 35 11.81 -35.55 0.53
CA ARG A 35 12.97 -34.83 -0.03
C ARG A 35 14.20 -35.73 -0.20
N GLU A 36 14.40 -36.69 0.70
CA GLU A 36 15.53 -37.64 0.65
C GLU A 36 15.24 -38.86 -0.26
N SER A 37 14.05 -38.94 -0.85
CA SER A 37 13.64 -40.10 -1.64
C SER A 37 14.21 -40.06 -3.07
N ALA A 38 14.97 -41.08 -3.47
CA ALA A 38 15.52 -41.15 -4.83
C ALA A 38 14.48 -41.42 -5.93
N ASN A 39 13.36 -42.08 -5.58
CA ASN A 39 12.32 -42.47 -6.54
C ASN A 39 11.35 -41.32 -6.83
N LYS A 40 11.59 -40.62 -7.94
CA LYS A 40 10.77 -39.49 -8.41
C LYS A 40 9.29 -39.84 -8.60
N GLU A 41 8.96 -41.07 -8.99
CA GLU A 41 7.58 -41.47 -9.23
C GLU A 41 6.81 -41.75 -7.93
N LEU A 42 7.49 -42.31 -6.95
CA LEU A 42 6.95 -42.43 -5.59
C LEU A 42 6.72 -41.04 -4.97
N VAL A 43 7.66 -40.11 -5.17
CA VAL A 43 7.50 -38.72 -4.72
C VAL A 43 6.27 -38.07 -5.37
N ARG A 44 6.07 -38.23 -6.69
CA ARG A 44 4.87 -37.69 -7.37
C ARG A 44 3.58 -38.25 -6.83
N ARG A 45 3.49 -39.57 -6.63
CA ARG A 45 2.29 -40.21 -6.06
C ARG A 45 1.96 -39.68 -4.68
N HIS A 46 2.94 -39.64 -3.78
CA HIS A 46 2.75 -39.11 -2.44
C HIS A 46 2.43 -37.61 -2.39
N LEU A 47 2.97 -36.81 -3.31
CA LEU A 47 2.58 -35.41 -3.46
C LEU A 47 1.14 -35.26 -3.94
N ALA A 48 0.67 -36.14 -4.83
CA ALA A 48 -0.73 -36.16 -5.26
C ALA A 48 -1.65 -36.55 -4.10
N ASP A 49 -1.34 -37.64 -3.38
CA ASP A 49 -2.08 -38.09 -2.19
C ASP A 49 -2.19 -36.97 -1.14
N LEU A 50 -1.10 -36.21 -0.94
CA LEU A 50 -1.05 -35.08 -0.01
C LEU A 50 -1.99 -33.93 -0.42
N LEU A 51 -2.15 -33.70 -1.73
CA LEU A 51 -3.03 -32.67 -2.28
C LEU A 51 -4.49 -33.12 -2.36
N GLU A 52 -4.79 -34.40 -2.18
CA GLU A 52 -6.16 -34.93 -2.06
C GLU A 52 -6.72 -34.81 -0.63
N LEU A 53 -5.87 -34.49 0.35
CA LEU A 53 -6.29 -34.26 1.74
C LEU A 53 -7.24 -33.06 1.87
N SER A 54 -7.96 -33.00 2.99
CA SER A 54 -8.86 -31.87 3.27
C SER A 54 -8.10 -30.54 3.38
N HIS A 55 -8.60 -29.52 2.65
CA HIS A 55 -8.06 -28.17 2.66
C HIS A 55 -8.82 -27.21 3.58
N GLN A 56 -9.81 -27.68 4.33
CA GLN A 56 -10.70 -26.81 5.10
C GLN A 56 -9.99 -26.13 6.27
N SER A 57 -9.08 -26.83 6.96
CA SER A 57 -8.35 -26.30 8.11
C SER A 57 -7.14 -25.48 7.69
N ALA A 58 -6.97 -24.29 8.28
CA ALA A 58 -5.79 -23.45 8.05
C ALA A 58 -4.47 -24.17 8.37
N ASN A 59 -4.46 -24.97 9.45
CA ASN A 59 -3.28 -25.75 9.85
C ASN A 59 -2.93 -26.84 8.83
N GLN A 60 -3.93 -27.46 8.21
CA GLN A 60 -3.72 -28.44 7.15
C GLN A 60 -3.18 -27.77 5.89
N ARG A 61 -3.75 -26.63 5.47
CA ARG A 61 -3.26 -25.90 4.29
C ARG A 61 -1.80 -25.49 4.43
N GLU A 62 -1.43 -24.92 5.59
CA GLU A 62 -0.05 -24.55 5.90
C GLU A 62 0.88 -25.76 6.01
N GLY A 63 0.39 -26.86 6.59
CA GLY A 63 1.11 -28.13 6.68
C GLY A 63 1.44 -28.72 5.30
N ILE A 64 0.42 -28.89 4.45
CA ILE A 64 0.56 -29.37 3.06
C ILE A 64 1.56 -28.49 2.29
N ALA A 65 1.38 -27.17 2.34
CA ALA A 65 2.29 -26.24 1.65
C ALA A 65 3.73 -26.33 2.18
N THR A 66 3.90 -26.54 3.49
CA THR A 66 5.24 -26.72 4.10
C THR A 66 5.91 -28.00 3.61
N ALA A 67 5.18 -29.12 3.59
CA ALA A 67 5.70 -30.38 3.07
C ALA A 67 6.12 -30.25 1.60
N ILE A 68 5.24 -29.68 0.75
CA ILE A 68 5.51 -29.44 -0.67
C ILE A 68 6.73 -28.53 -0.87
N GLY A 69 6.86 -27.47 -0.07
CA GLY A 69 8.03 -26.60 -0.06
C GLY A 69 9.31 -27.37 0.22
N ILE A 70 9.35 -28.19 1.26
CA ILE A 70 10.54 -28.98 1.62
C ILE A 70 10.91 -29.94 0.47
N VAL A 71 9.93 -30.64 -0.10
CA VAL A 71 10.17 -31.57 -1.22
C VAL A 71 10.71 -30.84 -2.45
N SER A 72 10.23 -29.62 -2.71
CA SER A 72 10.67 -28.83 -3.87
C SER A 72 12.16 -28.48 -3.86
N SER A 73 12.82 -28.51 -2.70
CA SER A 73 14.27 -28.24 -2.63
C SER A 73 15.15 -29.29 -3.33
N SER A 74 14.67 -30.54 -3.45
CA SER A 74 15.37 -31.61 -4.20
C SER A 74 14.61 -32.05 -5.47
N HIS A 75 13.29 -31.85 -5.52
CA HIS A 75 12.42 -32.37 -6.57
C HIS A 75 11.55 -31.29 -7.23
N LEU A 76 12.11 -30.09 -7.47
CA LEU A 76 11.39 -28.94 -8.02
C LEU A 76 10.55 -29.25 -9.27
N PRO A 77 11.06 -29.94 -10.32
CA PRO A 77 10.27 -30.24 -11.52
C PRO A 77 9.11 -31.21 -11.26
N ALA A 78 9.28 -32.15 -10.32
CA ALA A 78 8.23 -33.09 -9.96
C ALA A 78 7.10 -32.40 -9.19
N VAL A 79 7.46 -31.53 -8.23
CA VAL A 79 6.49 -30.70 -7.51
C VAL A 79 5.72 -29.79 -8.46
N TRP A 80 6.41 -29.12 -9.38
CA TRP A 80 5.77 -28.30 -10.41
C TRP A 80 4.74 -29.11 -11.22
N ALA A 81 5.13 -30.28 -11.73
CA ALA A 81 4.25 -31.11 -12.56
C ALA A 81 2.96 -31.53 -11.81
N VAL A 82 3.07 -31.90 -10.54
CA VAL A 82 1.90 -32.28 -9.72
C VAL A 82 0.99 -31.06 -9.48
N LEU A 83 1.54 -29.89 -9.13
CA LEU A 83 0.77 -28.66 -8.96
C LEU A 83 0.15 -28.16 -10.28
N GLU A 84 0.84 -28.37 -11.39
CA GLU A 84 0.32 -28.03 -12.71
C GLU A 84 -0.86 -28.93 -13.08
N HIS A 85 -0.72 -30.23 -12.87
CA HIS A 85 -1.78 -31.22 -13.08
C HIS A 85 -3.03 -30.87 -12.26
N LEU A 86 -2.87 -30.54 -10.97
CA LEU A 86 -3.97 -30.12 -10.10
C LEU A 86 -4.73 -28.89 -10.64
N GLY A 87 -4.04 -27.92 -11.25
CA GLY A 87 -4.75 -26.78 -11.84
C GLY A 87 -5.37 -27.09 -13.20
N ARG A 88 -4.85 -28.07 -13.96
CA ARG A 88 -5.49 -28.55 -15.19
C ARG A 88 -6.77 -29.32 -14.90
N THR A 89 -6.82 -30.14 -13.84
CA THR A 89 -8.03 -30.85 -13.44
C THR A 89 -9.14 -29.88 -13.03
N ARG A 90 -8.80 -28.76 -12.38
CA ARG A 90 -9.75 -27.65 -12.15
C ARG A 90 -10.30 -27.08 -13.46
N LEU A 91 -9.41 -26.68 -14.38
CA LEU A 91 -9.79 -26.08 -15.67
C LEU A 91 -10.73 -26.99 -16.46
N LEU A 92 -10.37 -28.26 -16.61
CA LEU A 92 -11.18 -29.24 -17.31
C LEU A 92 -12.55 -29.39 -16.62
N ARG A 93 -12.58 -29.53 -15.29
CA ARG A 93 -13.83 -29.67 -14.56
C ARG A 93 -14.73 -28.45 -14.70
N THR A 94 -14.18 -27.22 -14.65
CA THR A 94 -14.93 -25.98 -14.90
C THR A 94 -15.42 -25.88 -16.35
N ALA A 95 -14.65 -26.33 -17.33
CA ALA A 95 -15.04 -26.33 -18.74
C ALA A 95 -16.14 -27.36 -19.09
N PHE A 96 -16.24 -28.46 -18.33
CA PHE A 96 -17.25 -29.51 -18.53
C PHE A 96 -18.50 -29.37 -17.63
N MET A 97 -18.65 -28.28 -16.86
CA MET A 97 -19.89 -28.03 -16.12
C MET A 97 -21.01 -27.61 -17.09
N SER A 98 -21.91 -28.55 -17.38
CA SER A 98 -23.24 -28.26 -17.95
C SER A 98 -24.12 -27.57 -16.89
N PRO A 99 -25.00 -26.62 -17.25
CA PRO A 99 -25.87 -25.91 -16.30
C PRO A 99 -26.78 -26.81 -15.44
N ASP A 100 -26.99 -28.07 -15.82
CA ASP A 100 -27.99 -28.97 -15.24
C ASP A 100 -27.49 -29.96 -14.16
N CYS A 101 -26.20 -29.96 -13.79
CA CYS A 101 -25.71 -30.87 -12.74
C CYS A 101 -25.74 -30.23 -11.34
N GLN A 102 -26.83 -30.46 -10.61
CA GLN A 102 -26.97 -30.18 -9.18
C GLN A 102 -26.09 -31.14 -8.34
N GLN A 103 -24.82 -30.81 -8.16
CA GLN A 103 -24.01 -31.34 -7.04
C GLN A 103 -23.63 -30.20 -6.11
N LEU A 104 -23.57 -30.51 -4.80
CA LEU A 104 -23.20 -29.62 -3.70
C LEU A 104 -22.00 -28.72 -4.06
N ASP A 105 -22.28 -27.43 -4.28
CA ASP A 105 -21.38 -26.27 -4.30
C ASP A 105 -19.89 -26.58 -4.60
N PRO A 106 -19.54 -26.99 -5.84
CA PRO A 106 -18.16 -27.30 -6.25
C PRO A 106 -17.18 -26.15 -5.99
N ASP A 107 -17.68 -24.91 -5.88
CA ASP A 107 -16.89 -23.74 -5.55
C ASP A 107 -16.31 -23.78 -4.12
N ARG A 108 -16.95 -24.47 -3.16
CA ARG A 108 -16.46 -24.55 -1.77
C ARG A 108 -15.17 -25.36 -1.63
N HIS A 109 -15.08 -26.52 -2.27
CA HIS A 109 -13.86 -27.33 -2.20
C HIS A 109 -12.71 -26.61 -2.92
N TRP A 110 -12.96 -26.11 -4.13
CA TRP A 110 -11.95 -25.42 -4.93
C TRP A 110 -11.50 -24.08 -4.36
N ARG A 111 -12.34 -23.40 -3.58
CA ARG A 111 -11.94 -22.22 -2.79
C ARG A 111 -10.76 -22.54 -1.86
N TRP A 112 -10.85 -23.64 -1.12
CA TRP A 112 -9.80 -24.03 -0.18
C TRP A 112 -8.55 -24.58 -0.88
N VAL A 113 -8.74 -25.39 -1.92
CA VAL A 113 -7.65 -25.91 -2.75
C VAL A 113 -6.84 -24.77 -3.36
N SER A 114 -7.51 -23.70 -3.81
CA SER A 114 -6.82 -22.52 -4.36
C SER A 114 -5.97 -21.81 -3.32
N CYS A 115 -6.46 -21.68 -2.09
CA CYS A 115 -5.67 -21.12 -0.98
C CYS A 115 -4.43 -21.98 -0.68
N THR A 116 -4.58 -23.31 -0.63
CA THR A 116 -3.44 -24.21 -0.46
C THR A 116 -2.47 -24.13 -1.63
N SER A 117 -2.97 -24.09 -2.86
CA SER A 117 -2.15 -24.00 -4.08
C SER A 117 -1.29 -22.74 -4.06
N LEU A 118 -1.87 -21.59 -3.72
CA LEU A 118 -1.13 -20.33 -3.55
C LEU A 118 0.02 -20.48 -2.54
N LEU A 119 -0.27 -21.04 -1.36
CA LEU A 119 0.75 -21.29 -0.34
C LEU A 119 1.83 -22.27 -0.84
N CYS A 120 1.46 -23.31 -1.61
CA CYS A 120 2.40 -24.26 -2.19
C CYS A 120 3.34 -23.57 -3.19
N TYR A 121 2.84 -22.73 -4.09
CA TYR A 121 3.66 -21.95 -5.00
C TYR A 121 4.61 -21.00 -4.26
N GLY A 122 4.13 -20.33 -3.20
CA GLY A 122 4.97 -19.48 -2.35
C GLY A 122 6.08 -20.25 -1.64
N ARG A 123 5.76 -21.42 -1.08
CA ARG A 123 6.74 -22.31 -0.43
C ARG A 123 7.73 -22.90 -1.42
N MET A 124 7.26 -23.31 -2.59
CA MET A 124 8.10 -23.78 -3.68
C MET A 124 9.11 -22.71 -4.09
N ALA A 125 8.68 -21.46 -4.24
CA ALA A 125 9.59 -20.35 -4.53
C ALA A 125 10.65 -20.16 -3.43
N LEU A 126 10.25 -20.20 -2.16
CA LEU A 126 11.15 -20.04 -1.02
C LEU A 126 12.22 -21.14 -0.92
N HIS A 127 11.89 -22.36 -1.35
CA HIS A 127 12.77 -23.53 -1.25
C HIS A 127 13.56 -23.83 -2.53
N ALA A 128 13.28 -23.17 -3.65
CA ALA A 128 14.01 -23.31 -4.91
C ALA A 128 15.45 -22.76 -4.87
N ARG A 129 15.80 -21.94 -3.85
CA ARG A 129 17.13 -21.31 -3.67
C ARG A 129 17.61 -20.65 -4.99
N GLU A 130 18.84 -20.93 -5.41
CA GLU A 130 19.49 -20.35 -6.59
C GLU A 130 18.83 -20.71 -7.93
N GLN A 131 17.95 -21.70 -7.93
CA GLN A 131 17.29 -22.20 -9.14
C GLN A 131 15.95 -21.53 -9.39
N ILE A 132 15.58 -20.49 -8.65
CA ILE A 132 14.24 -19.90 -8.71
C ILE A 132 13.96 -19.18 -10.04
N LEU A 133 14.94 -18.46 -10.61
CA LEU A 133 14.71 -17.53 -11.73
C LEU A 133 13.97 -18.14 -12.93
N PRO A 134 14.34 -19.32 -13.47
CA PRO A 134 13.62 -19.92 -14.59
C PRO A 134 12.14 -20.24 -14.31
N TRP A 135 11.76 -20.34 -13.03
CA TRP A 135 10.41 -20.71 -12.60
C TRP A 135 9.56 -19.52 -12.19
N VAL A 136 10.14 -18.33 -11.96
CA VAL A 136 9.43 -17.20 -11.33
C VAL A 136 8.20 -16.79 -12.12
N ASP A 137 8.34 -16.53 -13.42
CA ASP A 137 7.19 -16.09 -14.23
C ASP A 137 6.10 -17.17 -14.31
N ASN A 138 6.48 -18.44 -14.38
CA ASN A 138 5.52 -19.55 -14.34
C ASN A 138 4.79 -19.61 -12.98
N ILE A 139 5.53 -19.46 -11.88
CA ILE A 139 4.97 -19.42 -10.52
C ILE A 139 4.00 -18.24 -10.39
N ILE A 140 4.41 -17.04 -10.80
CA ILE A 140 3.57 -15.84 -10.73
C ILE A 140 2.31 -16.02 -11.57
N SER A 141 2.43 -16.52 -12.80
CA SER A 141 1.30 -16.78 -13.69
C SER A 141 0.27 -17.70 -13.02
N ARG A 142 0.73 -18.77 -12.35
CA ARG A 142 -0.16 -19.67 -11.61
C ARG A 142 -0.75 -18.99 -10.37
N MET A 143 0.01 -18.19 -9.63
CA MET A 143 -0.52 -17.43 -8.50
C MET A 143 -1.63 -16.46 -8.93
N VAL A 144 -1.42 -15.72 -10.02
CA VAL A 144 -2.41 -14.82 -10.61
C VAL A 144 -3.66 -15.58 -11.04
N TYR A 145 -3.50 -16.73 -11.69
CA TYR A 145 -4.60 -17.61 -12.09
C TYR A 145 -5.44 -18.09 -10.89
N TYR A 146 -4.80 -18.67 -9.86
CA TYR A 146 -5.53 -19.14 -8.69
C TYR A 146 -6.21 -18.02 -7.92
N PHE A 147 -5.62 -16.82 -7.89
CA PHE A 147 -6.25 -15.67 -7.26
C PHE A 147 -7.45 -15.17 -8.06
N SER A 148 -7.31 -15.02 -9.38
CA SER A 148 -8.34 -14.46 -10.26
C SER A 148 -9.56 -15.37 -10.45
N CYS A 149 -9.35 -16.69 -10.47
CA CYS A 149 -10.43 -17.66 -10.71
C CYS A 149 -11.13 -18.15 -9.44
N SER A 150 -10.81 -17.63 -8.25
CA SER A 150 -11.36 -18.14 -6.98
C SER A 150 -12.27 -17.12 -6.31
N CYS A 151 -13.21 -17.60 -5.50
CA CYS A 151 -14.10 -16.75 -4.73
C CYS A 151 -13.30 -15.84 -3.80
N TYR A 152 -13.43 -14.51 -3.97
CA TYR A 152 -12.72 -13.54 -3.17
C TYR A 152 -13.20 -13.58 -1.71
N ASP A 153 -12.29 -13.95 -0.80
CA ASP A 153 -12.54 -13.93 0.65
C ASP A 153 -11.27 -13.55 1.44
N ASN A 154 -11.41 -13.46 2.76
CA ASN A 154 -10.29 -13.12 3.64
C ASN A 154 -9.18 -14.17 3.63
N ILE A 155 -9.49 -15.44 3.36
CA ILE A 155 -8.51 -16.53 3.40
C ILE A 155 -7.71 -16.57 2.10
N LEU A 156 -8.33 -16.34 0.95
CA LEU A 156 -7.68 -16.23 -0.34
C LEU A 156 -6.74 -15.03 -0.36
N LYS A 157 -7.20 -13.84 0.04
CA LYS A 157 -6.35 -12.64 0.04
C LYS A 157 -5.15 -12.78 0.97
N THR A 158 -5.31 -13.42 2.13
CA THR A 158 -4.20 -13.66 3.08
C THR A 158 -3.25 -14.73 2.57
N SER A 159 -3.76 -15.81 1.98
CA SER A 159 -2.94 -16.86 1.35
C SER A 159 -2.15 -16.32 0.17
N PHE A 160 -2.78 -15.50 -0.68
CA PHE A 160 -2.13 -14.82 -1.80
C PHE A 160 -1.00 -13.91 -1.31
N LEU A 161 -1.29 -12.98 -0.39
CA LEU A 161 -0.27 -12.07 0.13
C LEU A 161 0.87 -12.83 0.81
N SER A 162 0.57 -13.89 1.58
CA SER A 162 1.59 -14.75 2.20
C SER A 162 2.50 -15.38 1.15
N ALA A 163 1.92 -15.92 0.08
CA ALA A 163 2.66 -16.54 -1.00
C ALA A 163 3.54 -15.54 -1.76
N VAL A 164 3.04 -14.33 -2.05
CA VAL A 164 3.84 -13.27 -2.68
C VAL A 164 4.97 -12.79 -1.78
N ILE A 165 4.75 -12.71 -0.45
CA ILE A 165 5.82 -12.40 0.50
C ILE A 165 6.90 -13.49 0.48
N MET A 166 6.53 -14.77 0.38
CA MET A 166 7.50 -15.87 0.26
C MET A 166 8.30 -15.78 -1.04
N LEU A 167 7.62 -15.50 -2.17
CA LEU A 167 8.28 -15.26 -3.45
C LEU A 167 9.27 -14.09 -3.36
N MET A 168 8.86 -12.95 -2.80
CA MET A 168 9.74 -11.80 -2.62
C MET A 168 10.95 -12.10 -1.72
N LYS A 169 10.80 -12.96 -0.71
CA LYS A 169 11.93 -13.42 0.11
C LYS A 169 12.92 -14.25 -0.70
N ALA A 170 12.42 -15.16 -1.54
CA ALA A 170 13.25 -15.96 -2.44
C ALA A 170 14.05 -15.07 -3.41
N LEU A 171 13.37 -14.11 -4.05
CA LEU A 171 14.01 -13.19 -4.98
C LEU A 171 15.07 -12.30 -4.32
N LYS A 172 14.85 -11.88 -3.06
CA LYS A 172 15.86 -11.09 -2.33
C LYS A 172 17.13 -11.86 -1.98
N GLN A 173 17.06 -13.19 -1.90
CA GLN A 173 18.23 -14.04 -1.64
C GLN A 173 19.02 -14.32 -2.91
N GLU A 174 18.44 -14.03 -4.07
CA GLU A 174 19.02 -14.33 -5.38
C GLU A 174 19.86 -13.15 -5.91
N ASN A 175 21.16 -13.38 -6.09
CA ASN A 175 22.11 -12.36 -6.52
C ASN A 175 21.91 -11.95 -8.00
N SER A 176 21.36 -12.84 -8.83
CA SER A 176 21.21 -12.62 -10.27
C SER A 176 19.87 -11.98 -10.67
N THR A 177 19.09 -11.47 -9.72
CA THR A 177 17.77 -10.86 -10.01
C THR A 177 17.82 -9.66 -10.95
N GLN A 178 18.97 -8.99 -11.08
CA GLN A 178 19.13 -7.81 -11.92
C GLN A 178 19.32 -8.13 -13.42
N SER A 179 19.72 -9.36 -13.76
CA SER A 179 19.88 -9.81 -15.15
C SER A 179 18.61 -10.47 -15.72
N TYR A 180 17.71 -10.91 -14.85
CA TYR A 180 16.45 -11.52 -15.25
C TYR A 180 15.39 -10.48 -15.63
N LYS A 181 14.61 -10.76 -16.67
CA LYS A 181 13.48 -9.92 -17.11
C LYS A 181 12.19 -10.61 -16.71
N PHE A 182 11.53 -10.09 -15.68
CA PHE A 182 10.26 -10.62 -15.20
C PHE A 182 9.11 -10.10 -16.06
N SER A 183 8.31 -11.00 -16.63
CA SER A 183 7.19 -10.64 -17.50
C SER A 183 5.86 -10.48 -16.74
N GLN A 184 5.67 -11.20 -15.63
CA GLN A 184 4.38 -11.31 -14.94
C GLN A 184 4.18 -10.35 -13.75
N ILE A 185 5.15 -9.45 -13.51
CA ILE A 185 5.11 -8.51 -12.38
C ILE A 185 3.91 -7.55 -12.44
N PRO A 186 3.54 -6.97 -13.61
CA PRO A 186 2.39 -6.07 -13.70
C PRO A 186 1.07 -6.74 -13.30
N GLU A 187 0.85 -7.99 -13.71
CA GLU A 187 -0.34 -8.78 -13.41
C GLU A 187 -0.41 -9.11 -11.91
N LEU A 188 0.74 -9.45 -11.32
CA LEU A 188 0.86 -9.69 -9.88
C LEU A 188 0.50 -8.43 -9.07
N ILE A 189 1.04 -7.27 -9.48
CA ILE A 189 0.72 -5.98 -8.87
C ILE A 189 -0.77 -5.69 -9.03
N GLN A 190 -1.36 -5.93 -10.19
CA GLN A 190 -2.79 -5.70 -10.42
C GLN A 190 -3.67 -6.49 -9.43
N CYS A 191 -3.35 -7.75 -9.15
CA CYS A 191 -4.04 -8.52 -8.12
C CYS A 191 -3.91 -7.88 -6.73
N LEU A 192 -2.71 -7.43 -6.35
CA LEU A 192 -2.46 -6.76 -5.07
C LEU A 192 -3.22 -5.43 -4.94
N LEU A 193 -3.30 -4.65 -6.02
CA LEU A 193 -4.09 -3.42 -6.06
C LEU A 193 -5.59 -3.72 -5.93
N GLY A 194 -6.10 -4.75 -6.61
CA GLY A 194 -7.49 -5.19 -6.49
C GLY A 194 -7.88 -5.61 -5.07
N ILE A 195 -6.93 -6.18 -4.31
CA ILE A 195 -7.12 -6.43 -2.87
C ILE A 195 -7.21 -5.11 -2.11
N LEU A 196 -6.28 -4.18 -2.34
CA LEU A 196 -6.19 -2.92 -1.61
C LEU A 196 -7.43 -2.03 -1.82
N GLN A 197 -8.00 -2.03 -3.03
CA GLN A 197 -9.25 -1.30 -3.36
C GLN A 197 -10.47 -1.84 -2.60
N LYS A 198 -10.49 -3.13 -2.28
CA LYS A 198 -11.58 -3.79 -1.56
C LYS A 198 -11.39 -3.77 -0.04
N GLU A 199 -10.29 -3.22 0.48
CA GLU A 199 -10.05 -3.15 1.91
C GLU A 199 -11.01 -2.16 2.58
N PRO A 200 -11.62 -2.53 3.72
CA PRO A 200 -12.61 -1.70 4.39
C PRO A 200 -11.98 -0.41 4.91
N ASN A 201 -12.74 0.68 5.00
CA ASN A 201 -12.23 2.00 5.36
C ASN A 201 -11.87 2.18 6.87
N PHE A 202 -11.24 1.17 7.48
CA PHE A 202 -10.66 1.18 8.83
C PHE A 202 -9.37 0.34 8.85
N LEU A 203 -8.55 0.47 9.90
CA LEU A 203 -7.30 -0.26 10.06
C LEU A 203 -7.38 -1.27 11.21
N ALA A 204 -7.64 -2.54 10.87
CA ALA A 204 -7.59 -3.63 11.85
C ALA A 204 -6.30 -4.45 11.81
N THR A 205 -5.55 -4.42 10.71
CA THR A 205 -4.36 -5.26 10.50
C THR A 205 -3.27 -4.53 9.72
N LEU A 206 -2.05 -5.10 9.68
CA LEU A 206 -0.93 -4.62 8.85
C LEU A 206 -1.08 -4.96 7.36
N PHE A 207 -2.27 -5.30 6.90
CA PHE A 207 -2.47 -5.87 5.56
C PHE A 207 -2.17 -4.85 4.45
N ARG A 208 -2.69 -3.62 4.56
CA ARG A 208 -2.35 -2.50 3.66
C ARG A 208 -0.84 -2.25 3.59
N GLN A 209 -0.21 -2.13 4.77
CA GLN A 209 1.23 -1.93 4.89
C GLN A 209 2.04 -3.02 4.17
N LYS A 210 1.70 -4.29 4.40
CA LYS A 210 2.39 -5.43 3.77
C LYS A 210 2.23 -5.41 2.25
N ILE A 211 1.04 -5.11 1.74
CA ILE A 211 0.80 -4.99 0.28
C ILE A 211 1.69 -3.90 -0.32
N ILE A 212 1.69 -2.71 0.28
CA ILE A 212 2.51 -1.59 -0.22
C ILE A 212 3.99 -1.98 -0.21
N LEU A 213 4.51 -2.57 0.86
CA LEU A 213 5.92 -3.02 0.93
C LEU A 213 6.27 -4.11 -0.08
N VAL A 214 5.32 -5.00 -0.41
CA VAL A 214 5.51 -5.98 -1.48
C VAL A 214 5.62 -5.28 -2.82
N ILE A 215 4.76 -4.28 -3.11
CA ILE A 215 4.82 -3.48 -4.34
C ILE A 215 6.15 -2.70 -4.42
N VAL A 216 6.65 -2.16 -3.30
CA VAL A 216 8.00 -1.56 -3.21
C VAL A 216 9.08 -2.57 -3.61
N GLY A 217 8.96 -3.81 -3.16
CA GLY A 217 9.89 -4.88 -3.53
C GLY A 217 9.83 -5.25 -5.02
N LEU A 218 8.61 -5.40 -5.55
CA LEU A 218 8.37 -5.78 -6.94
C LEU A 218 8.81 -4.68 -7.93
N SER A 219 8.63 -3.40 -7.57
CA SER A 219 9.05 -2.27 -8.40
C SER A 219 10.57 -2.11 -8.53
N LYS A 220 11.37 -2.81 -7.72
CA LYS A 220 12.84 -2.85 -7.86
C LYS A 220 13.33 -3.90 -8.86
N LEU A 221 12.43 -4.77 -9.33
CA LEU A 221 12.75 -5.83 -10.28
C LEU A 221 12.74 -5.28 -11.71
N ARG A 222 13.46 -5.93 -12.63
CA ARG A 222 13.52 -5.52 -14.04
C ARG A 222 12.53 -6.31 -14.91
N PRO A 223 11.90 -5.70 -15.92
CA PRO A 223 12.04 -4.31 -16.36
C PRO A 223 11.35 -3.31 -15.42
N SER A 224 11.80 -2.05 -15.46
CA SER A 224 11.18 -0.94 -14.74
C SER A 224 9.68 -0.84 -15.06
N LEU A 225 8.89 -0.46 -14.07
CA LEU A 225 7.44 -0.37 -14.23
C LEU A 225 7.09 0.74 -15.23
N LYS A 226 6.22 0.40 -16.20
CA LYS A 226 5.68 1.38 -17.15
C LYS A 226 4.89 2.47 -16.40
N PRO A 227 4.86 3.73 -16.89
CA PRO A 227 4.15 4.83 -16.23
C PRO A 227 2.67 4.53 -15.92
N VAL A 228 1.97 3.81 -16.80
CA VAL A 228 0.57 3.40 -16.58
C VAL A 228 0.42 2.50 -15.35
N VAL A 229 1.37 1.60 -15.09
CA VAL A 229 1.35 0.72 -13.92
C VAL A 229 1.70 1.53 -12.66
N LYS A 230 2.71 2.40 -12.73
CA LYS A 230 3.06 3.33 -11.63
C LYS A 230 1.86 4.20 -11.23
N SER A 231 1.16 4.76 -12.21
CA SER A 231 -0.04 5.59 -11.99
C SER A 231 -1.13 4.83 -11.23
N ARG A 232 -1.45 3.59 -11.65
CA ARG A 232 -2.45 2.75 -10.95
C ARG A 232 -2.04 2.41 -9.51
N ILE A 233 -0.74 2.15 -9.29
CA ILE A 233 -0.18 1.93 -7.96
C ILE A 233 -0.40 3.18 -7.10
N LEU A 234 0.02 4.35 -7.58
CA LEU A 234 -0.09 5.62 -6.86
C LEU A 234 -1.55 5.91 -6.52
N GLN A 235 -2.44 5.89 -7.52
CA GLN A 235 -3.87 6.14 -7.33
C GLN A 235 -4.45 5.25 -6.22
N THR A 236 -4.20 3.94 -6.30
CA THR A 236 -4.78 2.97 -5.34
C THR A 236 -4.18 3.11 -3.94
N CYS A 237 -2.85 3.26 -3.83
CA CYS A 237 -2.18 3.38 -2.53
C CYS A 237 -2.52 4.70 -1.83
N LEU A 238 -2.54 5.81 -2.56
CA LEU A 238 -2.92 7.12 -2.04
C LEU A 238 -4.38 7.12 -1.62
N GLN A 239 -5.30 6.66 -2.48
CA GLN A 239 -6.72 6.55 -2.14
C GLN A 239 -6.95 5.69 -0.90
N SER A 240 -6.28 4.53 -0.82
CA SER A 240 -6.44 3.61 0.32
C SER A 240 -5.99 4.20 1.67
N LEU A 241 -5.13 5.21 1.69
CA LEU A 241 -4.59 5.78 2.93
C LEU A 241 -5.15 7.17 3.21
N PHE A 242 -5.32 8.01 2.19
CA PHE A 242 -5.82 9.37 2.34
C PHE A 242 -7.32 9.41 2.60
N MET A 243 -8.11 8.44 2.12
CA MET A 243 -9.56 8.36 2.38
C MET A 243 -9.95 7.72 3.72
N LEU A 244 -8.97 7.30 4.54
CA LEU A 244 -9.22 6.76 5.87
C LEU A 244 -9.97 7.80 6.74
N PRO A 245 -10.85 7.41 7.68
CA PRO A 245 -11.47 8.37 8.58
C PRO A 245 -10.42 9.17 9.38
N PRO A 246 -10.77 10.34 9.95
CA PRO A 246 -9.89 11.07 10.87
C PRO A 246 -9.38 10.19 12.00
N MET A 247 -8.21 10.51 12.56
CA MET A 247 -7.54 9.67 13.54
C MET A 247 -8.40 9.42 14.79
N GLU A 248 -9.20 10.40 15.17
CA GLU A 248 -10.14 10.37 16.30
C GLU A 248 -11.26 9.35 16.07
N LYS A 249 -11.72 9.21 14.83
CA LYS A 249 -12.80 8.29 14.43
C LYS A 249 -12.28 6.90 14.04
N LEU A 250 -10.98 6.76 13.74
CA LEU A 250 -10.43 5.48 13.30
C LEU A 250 -10.56 4.37 14.36
N LYS A 251 -10.50 4.74 15.65
CA LYS A 251 -10.67 3.81 16.76
C LYS A 251 -12.13 3.37 16.94
N SER A 252 -13.08 4.26 16.68
CA SER A 252 -14.52 3.96 16.83
C SER A 252 -15.10 3.22 15.62
N CYS A 253 -14.43 3.22 14.47
CA CYS A 253 -14.82 2.44 13.29
C CYS A 253 -14.38 0.97 13.31
N LEU A 254 -13.74 0.49 14.38
CA LEU A 254 -13.28 -0.89 14.47
C LEU A 254 -14.45 -1.85 14.75
N PRO A 255 -14.53 -2.99 14.05
CA PRO A 255 -15.45 -4.06 14.43
C PRO A 255 -15.03 -4.67 15.80
N PRO A 256 -15.96 -5.33 16.52
CA PRO A 256 -15.63 -6.07 17.73
C PRO A 256 -14.54 -7.10 17.43
N LEU A 257 -13.38 -6.96 18.07
CA LEU A 257 -12.21 -7.82 17.87
C LEU A 257 -11.76 -8.37 19.23
N ASP A 258 -11.31 -9.63 19.26
CA ASP A 258 -10.83 -10.31 20.47
C ASP A 258 -9.65 -9.58 21.15
N SER A 259 -8.87 -8.84 20.35
CA SER A 259 -7.81 -7.95 20.83
C SER A 259 -7.88 -6.63 20.07
N ALA A 260 -8.01 -5.50 20.78
CA ALA A 260 -8.02 -4.18 20.15
C ALA A 260 -6.65 -3.89 19.51
N PRO A 261 -6.55 -3.73 18.18
CA PRO A 261 -5.29 -3.42 17.53
C PRO A 261 -4.85 -1.99 17.87
N ASP A 262 -3.54 -1.77 17.95
CA ASP A 262 -3.00 -0.40 18.02
C ASP A 262 -3.10 0.28 16.66
N VAL A 263 -4.25 0.94 16.46
CA VAL A 263 -4.60 1.65 15.22
C VAL A 263 -3.56 2.72 14.86
N MET A 264 -2.95 3.37 15.85
CA MET A 264 -1.91 4.39 15.61
C MET A 264 -0.67 3.76 14.99
N VAL A 265 -0.23 2.62 15.53
CA VAL A 265 0.91 1.87 15.00
C VAL A 265 0.61 1.35 13.60
N LEU A 266 -0.60 0.82 13.35
CA LEU A 266 -1.01 0.37 12.02
C LEU A 266 -0.99 1.50 10.99
N TYR A 267 -1.53 2.66 11.37
CA TYR A 267 -1.56 3.85 10.52
C TYR A 267 -0.13 4.33 10.21
N LYS A 268 0.69 4.54 11.24
CA LYS A 268 2.09 4.99 11.09
C LYS A 268 2.88 4.07 10.17
N LYS A 269 2.77 2.75 10.37
CA LYS A 269 3.45 1.77 9.52
C LYS A 269 2.96 1.82 8.07
N SER A 270 1.66 2.04 7.86
CA SER A 270 1.09 2.13 6.51
C SER A 270 1.55 3.39 5.78
N MET A 271 1.60 4.53 6.46
CA MET A 271 2.15 5.78 5.91
C MET A 271 3.65 5.64 5.59
N GLN A 272 4.44 5.04 6.49
CA GLN A 272 5.86 4.77 6.23
C GLN A 272 6.08 3.86 5.01
N ALA A 273 5.18 2.91 4.76
CA ALA A 273 5.26 2.07 3.56
C ALA A 273 4.99 2.89 2.28
N LEU A 274 4.06 3.85 2.33
CA LEU A 274 3.81 4.78 1.24
C LEU A 274 5.02 5.69 1.00
N ASP A 275 5.65 6.22 2.05
CA ASP A 275 6.86 7.04 1.93
C ASP A 275 7.97 6.27 1.21
N LEU A 276 8.20 5.01 1.59
CA LEU A 276 9.18 4.14 0.94
C LEU A 276 8.85 3.85 -0.53
N LEU A 277 7.57 3.77 -0.89
CA LEU A 277 7.14 3.58 -2.28
C LEU A 277 7.46 4.81 -3.13
N LEU A 278 7.14 6.00 -2.63
CA LEU A 278 7.41 7.25 -3.34
C LEU A 278 8.92 7.48 -3.49
N GLN A 279 9.69 7.27 -2.42
CA GLN A 279 11.15 7.34 -2.46
C GLN A 279 11.76 6.31 -3.43
N ASN A 280 11.18 5.11 -3.53
CA ASN A 280 11.64 4.09 -4.47
C ASN A 280 11.46 4.53 -5.92
N PHE A 281 10.31 5.11 -6.28
CA PHE A 281 10.07 5.59 -7.65
C PHE A 281 11.02 6.73 -8.05
N ILE A 282 11.27 7.69 -7.17
CA ILE A 282 12.26 8.75 -7.43
C ILE A 282 13.69 8.21 -7.49
N SER A 283 14.02 7.22 -6.67
CA SER A 283 15.37 6.61 -6.70
C SER A 283 15.61 5.83 -8.00
N GLU A 284 14.57 5.21 -8.54
CA GLU A 284 14.59 4.49 -9.82
C GLU A 284 14.71 5.46 -11.00
N ASN A 285 13.96 6.56 -10.99
CA ASN A 285 13.99 7.61 -12.01
C ASN A 285 14.29 8.97 -11.38
N LYS A 286 15.56 9.36 -11.38
CA LYS A 286 16.07 10.59 -10.74
C LYS A 286 15.86 11.84 -11.60
N SER A 287 14.66 12.01 -12.13
CA SER A 287 14.26 13.15 -12.96
C SER A 287 13.27 14.05 -12.23
N MET A 288 13.21 15.31 -12.65
CA MET A 288 12.18 16.23 -12.18
C MET A 288 10.79 15.87 -12.70
N ASP A 289 10.71 15.22 -13.85
CA ASP A 289 9.45 14.73 -14.40
C ASP A 289 8.86 13.61 -13.53
N GLU A 290 9.67 12.68 -13.01
CA GLU A 290 9.17 11.68 -12.05
C GLU A 290 8.65 12.36 -10.77
N MET A 291 9.37 13.36 -10.27
CA MET A 291 8.95 14.13 -9.09
C MET A 291 7.61 14.83 -9.34
N CYS A 292 7.46 15.53 -10.47
CA CYS A 292 6.21 16.18 -10.82
C CYS A 292 5.09 15.17 -11.05
N PHE A 293 5.38 14.03 -11.67
CA PHE A 293 4.45 12.91 -11.84
C PHE A 293 3.92 12.41 -10.49
N LEU A 294 4.77 12.27 -9.47
CA LEU A 294 4.31 11.89 -8.12
C LEU A 294 3.43 12.97 -7.49
N LEU A 295 3.80 14.24 -7.60
CA LEU A 295 3.03 15.35 -7.04
C LEU A 295 1.67 15.51 -7.71
N GLN A 296 1.60 15.36 -9.03
CA GLN A 296 0.35 15.39 -9.80
C GLN A 296 -0.65 14.34 -9.30
N HIS A 297 -0.18 13.14 -8.97
CA HIS A 297 -1.07 12.10 -8.43
C HIS A 297 -1.62 12.49 -7.06
N MET A 298 -0.99 13.40 -6.31
CA MET A 298 -1.45 13.85 -5.00
C MET A 298 -2.40 15.06 -5.05
N GLU A 299 -2.48 15.76 -6.18
CA GLU A 299 -3.29 16.97 -6.35
C GLU A 299 -4.77 16.84 -5.94
N PRO A 300 -5.49 15.74 -6.29
CA PRO A 300 -6.92 15.64 -5.95
C PRO A 300 -7.20 15.78 -4.46
N TRP A 301 -6.24 15.35 -3.62
CA TRP A 301 -6.37 15.43 -2.18
C TRP A 301 -5.81 16.73 -1.58
N LEU A 302 -4.95 17.47 -2.29
CA LEU A 302 -4.61 18.85 -1.92
C LEU A 302 -5.85 19.75 -2.03
N GLN A 303 -6.70 19.47 -3.01
CA GLN A 303 -7.93 20.23 -3.27
C GLN A 303 -9.18 19.64 -2.59
N SER A 304 -9.04 18.60 -1.77
CA SER A 304 -10.18 17.96 -1.10
C SER A 304 -10.86 18.89 -0.11
N ASP A 305 -12.18 18.84 0.00
CA ASP A 305 -12.95 19.58 1.02
C ASP A 305 -12.64 19.12 2.45
N LYS A 306 -12.11 17.91 2.62
CA LYS A 306 -11.85 17.30 3.92
C LYS A 306 -10.47 17.67 4.46
N SER A 307 -10.44 18.41 5.57
CA SER A 307 -9.18 18.87 6.21
C SER A 307 -8.18 17.75 6.53
N HIS A 308 -8.66 16.58 7.00
CA HIS A 308 -7.77 15.46 7.30
C HIS A 308 -7.12 14.84 6.05
N GLU A 309 -7.77 14.92 4.89
CA GLU A 309 -7.20 14.43 3.63
C GLU A 309 -6.08 15.37 3.17
N ARG A 310 -6.36 16.69 3.14
CA ARG A 310 -5.34 17.71 2.82
C ARG A 310 -4.13 17.60 3.74
N LYS A 311 -4.36 17.45 5.05
CA LYS A 311 -3.30 17.26 6.06
C LYS A 311 -2.39 16.07 5.74
N ARG A 312 -2.96 14.92 5.40
CA ARG A 312 -2.20 13.70 5.09
C ARG A 312 -1.31 13.87 3.87
N VAL A 313 -1.83 14.52 2.84
CA VAL A 313 -1.08 14.75 1.60
C VAL A 313 0.12 15.61 1.87
N VAL A 314 -0.06 16.76 2.53
CA VAL A 314 1.07 17.66 2.82
C VAL A 314 2.09 17.00 3.75
N GLN A 315 1.63 16.19 4.72
CA GLN A 315 2.50 15.36 5.55
C GLN A 315 3.24 14.25 4.79
N THR A 316 2.78 13.87 3.59
CA THR A 316 3.44 12.89 2.71
C THR A 316 4.39 13.59 1.74
N ILE A 317 4.01 14.75 1.19
CA ILE A 317 4.84 15.56 0.29
C ILE A 317 6.09 16.07 1.01
N PHE A 318 5.96 16.55 2.24
CA PHE A 318 7.09 17.10 3.00
C PHE A 318 8.30 16.14 3.12
N PRO A 319 8.16 14.91 3.65
CA PRO A 319 9.28 13.98 3.76
C PRO A 319 9.78 13.51 2.39
N LEU A 320 8.93 13.43 1.37
CA LEU A 320 9.35 13.14 -0.01
C LEU A 320 10.29 14.23 -0.52
N LEU A 321 9.88 15.51 -0.47
CA LEU A 321 10.69 16.63 -0.91
C LEU A 321 12.00 16.72 -0.14
N LYS A 322 11.94 16.53 1.17
CA LYS A 322 13.12 16.51 2.02
C LYS A 322 14.09 15.40 1.59
N TYR A 323 13.58 14.21 1.32
CA TYR A 323 14.39 13.09 0.83
C TYR A 323 15.07 13.43 -0.52
N VAL A 324 14.36 14.06 -1.45
CA VAL A 324 14.93 14.46 -2.74
C VAL A 324 16.05 15.48 -2.55
N VAL A 325 15.80 16.54 -1.76
CA VAL A 325 16.79 17.59 -1.46
C VAL A 325 18.05 17.00 -0.79
N ASP A 326 17.87 16.09 0.16
CA ASP A 326 18.97 15.59 0.99
C ASP A 326 19.77 14.47 0.31
N TYR A 327 19.15 13.65 -0.55
CA TYR A 327 19.73 12.38 -1.02
C TYR A 327 19.71 12.13 -2.53
N VAL A 328 18.99 12.93 -3.34
CA VAL A 328 18.80 12.67 -4.77
C VAL A 328 19.42 13.78 -5.62
N THR A 329 20.43 13.42 -6.40
CA THR A 329 20.98 14.29 -7.46
C THR A 329 20.13 14.13 -8.72
N LEU A 330 19.26 15.10 -8.99
CA LEU A 330 18.36 15.11 -10.13
C LEU A 330 19.14 15.39 -11.43
N THR A 331 18.86 14.65 -12.49
CA THR A 331 19.65 14.65 -13.74
C THR A 331 19.18 15.66 -14.79
N GLU A 332 17.94 16.15 -14.71
CA GLU A 332 17.31 16.99 -15.73
C GLU A 332 16.68 18.24 -15.11
N GLU A 333 16.78 19.37 -15.82
CA GLU A 333 16.14 20.63 -15.45
C GLU A 333 14.62 20.53 -15.59
N ALA A 334 13.89 21.01 -14.59
CA ALA A 334 12.43 20.92 -14.57
C ALA A 334 11.73 21.78 -15.62
N THR A 335 10.58 21.32 -16.12
CA THR A 335 9.64 22.17 -16.86
C THR A 335 9.08 23.26 -15.91
N PRO A 336 9.35 24.55 -16.18
CA PRO A 336 9.06 25.61 -15.21
C PRO A 336 7.55 25.78 -14.94
N SER A 337 6.68 25.53 -15.92
CA SER A 337 5.22 25.66 -15.79
C SER A 337 4.60 24.72 -14.76
N LEU A 338 5.09 23.48 -14.67
CA LEU A 338 4.47 22.43 -13.86
C LEU A 338 4.78 22.59 -12.37
N LEU A 339 6.01 22.99 -12.03
CA LEU A 339 6.37 23.34 -10.66
C LEU A 339 5.64 24.59 -10.17
N GLY A 340 5.40 25.56 -11.05
CA GLY A 340 4.59 26.73 -10.72
C GLY A 340 3.18 26.35 -10.27
N HIS A 341 2.57 25.36 -10.94
CA HIS A 341 1.26 24.85 -10.55
C HIS A 341 1.28 24.21 -9.15
N GLN A 342 2.26 23.33 -8.88
CA GLN A 342 2.41 22.69 -7.56
C GLN A 342 2.63 23.70 -6.44
N ILE A 343 3.48 24.71 -6.67
CA ILE A 343 3.71 25.81 -5.72
C ILE A 343 2.42 26.57 -5.45
N GLY A 344 1.65 26.87 -6.51
CA GLY A 344 0.35 27.52 -6.40
C GLY A 344 -0.65 26.73 -5.54
N LEU A 345 -0.79 25.43 -5.79
CA LEU A 345 -1.68 24.55 -5.01
C LEU A 345 -1.28 24.50 -3.52
N LEU A 346 0.02 24.38 -3.23
CA LEU A 346 0.50 24.41 -1.86
C LEU A 346 0.23 25.77 -1.21
N ALA A 347 0.41 26.88 -1.94
CA ALA A 347 0.23 28.23 -1.40
C ALA A 347 -1.22 28.48 -0.97
N LEU A 348 -2.20 27.90 -1.68
CA LEU A 348 -3.61 27.96 -1.30
C LEU A 348 -3.86 27.35 0.09
N LEU A 349 -3.10 26.32 0.48
CA LEU A 349 -3.22 25.67 1.80
C LEU A 349 -2.71 26.51 2.97
N TRP A 350 -2.15 27.70 2.74
CA TRP A 350 -1.83 28.61 3.84
C TRP A 350 -3.05 29.23 4.49
N ARG A 351 -4.20 29.19 3.80
CA ARG A 351 -5.51 29.59 4.30
C ARG A 351 -6.26 28.43 4.96
N ASP A 352 -5.66 27.24 5.06
CA ASP A 352 -6.30 26.09 5.69
C ASP A 352 -6.67 26.35 7.15
N LYS A 353 -7.69 25.69 7.68
CA LYS A 353 -8.07 25.80 9.10
C LYS A 353 -7.09 25.04 10.02
N ASP A 354 -6.44 23.99 9.53
CA ASP A 354 -5.50 23.16 10.30
C ASP A 354 -4.08 23.77 10.27
N PRO A 355 -3.51 24.13 11.43
CA PRO A 355 -2.21 24.81 11.50
C PRO A 355 -1.05 23.90 11.06
N VAL A 356 -1.19 22.58 11.22
CA VAL A 356 -0.18 21.61 10.79
C VAL A 356 -0.08 21.61 9.26
N THR A 357 -1.23 21.66 8.56
CA THR A 357 -1.34 21.73 7.11
C THR A 357 -0.72 23.02 6.59
N GLN A 358 -1.03 24.17 7.21
CA GLN A 358 -0.39 25.45 6.86
C GLN A 358 1.14 25.37 7.00
N SER A 359 1.63 24.87 8.14
CA SER A 359 3.07 24.79 8.42
C SER A 359 3.79 23.88 7.43
N HIS A 360 3.28 22.68 7.17
CA HIS A 360 3.94 21.76 6.25
C HIS A 360 3.86 22.27 4.81
N SER A 361 2.78 22.95 4.42
CA SER A 361 2.68 23.53 3.07
C SER A 361 3.78 24.59 2.84
N ARG A 362 4.01 25.48 3.81
CA ARG A 362 5.11 26.48 3.75
C ARG A 362 6.46 25.80 3.59
N GLN A 363 6.70 24.73 4.34
CA GLN A 363 7.93 23.95 4.26
C GLN A 363 8.08 23.25 2.92
N CYS A 364 7.02 22.69 2.36
CA CYS A 364 7.03 22.09 1.03
C CYS A 364 7.40 23.13 -0.04
N ILE A 365 6.81 24.33 -0.01
CA ILE A 365 7.17 25.41 -0.95
C ILE A 365 8.64 25.79 -0.80
N TYR A 366 9.13 25.96 0.43
CA TYR A 366 10.54 26.23 0.67
C TYR A 366 11.46 25.16 0.06
N LEU A 367 11.13 23.87 0.25
CA LEU A 367 11.92 22.77 -0.32
C LEU A 367 11.85 22.73 -1.85
N LEU A 368 10.69 23.02 -2.45
CA LEU A 368 10.55 23.13 -3.91
C LEU A 368 11.40 24.26 -4.49
N LEU A 369 11.39 25.43 -3.84
CA LEU A 369 12.24 26.56 -4.23
C LEU A 369 13.72 26.21 -4.06
N GLN A 370 14.08 25.51 -2.99
CA GLN A 370 15.45 25.03 -2.77
C GLN A 370 15.91 24.10 -3.91
N LEU A 371 15.06 23.15 -4.32
CA LEU A 371 15.35 22.26 -5.44
C LEU A 371 15.56 23.04 -6.73
N LEU A 372 14.69 24.01 -7.03
CA LEU A 372 14.81 24.87 -8.21
C LEU A 372 16.14 25.65 -8.25
N ILE A 373 16.56 26.19 -7.11
CA ILE A 373 17.83 26.91 -7.00
C ILE A 373 19.02 25.96 -7.15
N GLN A 374 18.96 24.76 -6.56
CA GLN A 374 19.98 23.74 -6.70
C GLN A 374 20.17 23.31 -8.16
N GLN A 375 19.10 23.24 -8.95
CA GLN A 375 19.19 22.96 -10.39
C GLN A 375 19.84 24.09 -11.19
N LYS A 376 19.59 25.35 -10.80
CA LYS A 376 20.14 26.54 -11.49
C LYS A 376 21.57 26.92 -11.09
N GLY A 377 22.10 26.38 -9.98
CA GLY A 377 23.47 26.64 -9.54
C GLY A 377 23.76 28.07 -9.03
N SER A 378 22.73 28.88 -8.72
CA SER A 378 22.92 30.29 -8.35
C SER A 378 23.01 30.53 -6.83
N THR A 379 24.16 31.04 -6.38
CA THR A 379 24.47 31.32 -4.96
C THR A 379 23.69 32.53 -4.39
N GLU A 380 23.35 33.51 -5.24
CA GLU A 380 22.61 34.71 -4.82
C GLU A 380 21.15 34.40 -4.45
N GLN A 381 20.52 33.50 -5.20
CA GLN A 381 19.15 33.03 -4.93
C GLN A 381 19.05 32.28 -3.59
N PHE A 382 20.14 31.62 -3.18
CA PHE A 382 20.27 30.95 -1.87
C PHE A 382 20.21 31.95 -0.70
N MET A 383 20.76 33.17 -0.87
CA MET A 383 20.70 34.21 0.17
C MET A 383 19.26 34.73 0.37
N HIS A 384 18.50 34.89 -0.71
CA HIS A 384 17.08 35.27 -0.64
C HIS A 384 16.20 34.16 -0.02
N LEU A 385 16.48 32.90 -0.35
CA LEU A 385 15.78 31.74 0.24
C LEU A 385 16.06 31.63 1.76
N ASN A 386 17.28 31.87 2.21
CA ASN A 386 17.61 31.89 3.65
C ASN A 386 16.90 33.02 4.42
N LYS A 387 16.65 34.17 3.78
CA LYS A 387 15.79 35.22 4.37
C LYS A 387 14.37 34.68 4.60
N MET A 388 13.81 33.91 3.66
CA MET A 388 12.49 33.30 3.80
C MET A 388 12.41 32.29 4.95
N LYS A 389 13.46 31.48 5.16
CA LYS A 389 13.58 30.56 6.31
C LYS A 389 13.59 31.31 7.65
N ASN A 390 14.29 32.45 7.71
CA ASN A 390 14.32 33.31 8.90
C ASN A 390 12.98 34.02 9.14
N PHE A 391 12.25 34.37 8.08
CA PHE A 391 10.87 34.85 8.18
C PHE A 391 9.92 33.77 8.68
N GLU A 392 10.07 32.50 8.31
CA GLU A 392 9.27 31.40 8.86
C GLU A 392 9.44 31.30 10.39
N ALA A 393 10.67 31.42 10.88
CA ALA A 393 10.98 31.44 12.31
C ALA A 393 10.39 32.67 13.04
N LYS A 394 10.14 33.77 12.31
CA LYS A 394 9.51 34.99 12.84
C LYS A 394 7.97 34.94 12.76
N ALA A 395 7.40 34.44 11.67
CA ALA A 395 5.96 34.29 11.46
C ALA A 395 5.31 33.25 12.39
N ARG A 396 6.08 32.28 12.92
CA ARG A 396 5.61 31.40 14.01
C ARG A 396 5.31 32.14 15.32
N ARG A 397 5.81 33.38 15.49
CA ARG A 397 5.61 34.19 16.70
C ARG A 397 4.43 35.16 16.60
N GLU A 398 3.88 35.40 15.41
CA GLU A 398 2.82 36.41 15.18
C GLU A 398 1.61 35.75 14.48
N SER A 399 0.50 35.59 15.20
CA SER A 399 -0.66 34.77 14.80
C SER A 399 -1.67 35.46 13.86
N GLU A 400 -1.43 36.71 13.42
CA GLU A 400 -2.54 37.56 12.91
C GLU A 400 -2.53 37.94 11.43
N MET A 401 -1.63 37.41 10.58
CA MET A 401 -1.52 37.89 9.21
C MET A 401 -1.92 36.87 8.13
N ARG A 402 -3.24 36.71 7.90
CA ARG A 402 -3.76 35.77 6.87
C ARG A 402 -3.64 36.26 5.42
N PHE A 403 -3.67 37.58 5.18
CA PHE A 403 -3.56 38.16 3.82
C PHE A 403 -2.15 38.67 3.47
N TYR A 404 -1.42 39.20 4.45
CA TYR A 404 -0.06 39.72 4.27
C TYR A 404 0.94 38.63 3.84
N ASN A 405 0.72 37.36 4.21
CA ASN A 405 1.58 36.25 3.83
C ASN A 405 1.50 35.87 2.34
N VAL A 406 0.33 36.01 1.70
CA VAL A 406 0.17 35.66 0.27
C VAL A 406 0.75 36.75 -0.62
N VAL A 407 0.50 38.02 -0.31
CA VAL A 407 1.05 39.16 -1.06
C VAL A 407 2.56 39.24 -0.88
N LYS A 408 3.08 39.04 0.34
CA LYS A 408 4.52 39.09 0.59
C LYS A 408 5.25 37.86 0.08
N VAL A 409 4.57 36.72 -0.06
CA VAL A 409 5.12 35.60 -0.82
C VAL A 409 5.02 35.87 -2.30
N ALA A 410 3.98 36.50 -2.81
CA ALA A 410 4.00 36.98 -4.19
C ALA A 410 5.16 37.95 -4.42
N GLU A 411 5.52 38.81 -3.45
CA GLU A 411 6.70 39.69 -3.48
C GLU A 411 8.04 38.95 -3.30
N ILE A 412 8.12 37.94 -2.41
CA ILE A 412 9.31 37.10 -2.22
C ILE A 412 9.52 36.19 -3.42
N LEU A 413 8.46 35.64 -3.99
CA LEU A 413 8.45 34.95 -5.29
C LEU A 413 8.84 35.98 -6.35
N GLN A 414 8.23 37.16 -6.43
CA GLN A 414 8.61 38.18 -7.43
C GLN A 414 10.09 38.61 -7.32
N GLY A 415 10.66 38.67 -6.11
CA GLY A 415 12.07 38.96 -5.85
C GLY A 415 13.02 37.77 -6.05
N LEU A 416 12.59 36.53 -5.76
CA LEU A 416 13.32 35.29 -6.10
C LEU A 416 13.23 34.98 -7.61
N PHE A 417 12.23 35.52 -8.31
CA PHE A 417 11.81 35.14 -9.65
C PHE A 417 11.99 36.26 -10.68
N GLN A 418 12.78 37.32 -10.40
CA GLN A 418 13.25 38.24 -11.45
C GLN A 418 14.02 37.49 -12.57
N GLU A 419 14.48 36.25 -12.30
CA GLU A 419 15.22 35.40 -13.25
C GLU A 419 14.63 33.98 -13.48
N LEU A 420 13.38 33.71 -13.08
CA LEU A 420 12.67 32.48 -13.51
C LEU A 420 11.89 32.76 -14.80
N PRO A 421 11.72 31.78 -15.70
CA PRO A 421 10.92 31.97 -16.90
C PRO A 421 9.54 32.50 -16.51
N SER A 422 9.09 33.58 -17.15
CA SER A 422 7.78 34.23 -16.91
C SER A 422 6.60 33.24 -16.81
N ILE A 423 6.76 32.09 -17.45
CA ILE A 423 5.90 30.92 -17.43
C ILE A 423 5.61 30.38 -16.01
N VAL A 424 6.58 30.32 -15.10
CA VAL A 424 6.38 29.80 -13.73
C VAL A 424 5.47 30.74 -12.94
N PHE A 425 5.78 32.03 -12.99
CA PHE A 425 5.05 33.06 -12.26
C PHE A 425 3.61 33.18 -12.76
N LYS A 426 3.43 33.15 -14.08
CA LYS A 426 2.10 33.10 -14.71
C LYS A 426 1.31 31.86 -14.27
N SER A 427 1.94 30.70 -14.22
CA SER A 427 1.33 29.43 -13.76
C SER A 427 0.90 29.49 -12.29
N ILE A 428 1.76 30.04 -11.41
CA ILE A 428 1.44 30.23 -9.98
C ILE A 428 0.22 31.14 -9.83
N LEU A 429 0.24 32.33 -10.45
CA LEU A 429 -0.86 33.28 -10.37
C LEU A 429 -2.16 32.70 -10.92
N GLN A 430 -2.11 32.05 -12.08
CA GLN A 430 -3.29 31.42 -12.70
C GLN A 430 -3.89 30.35 -11.79
N THR A 431 -3.04 29.52 -11.17
CA THR A 431 -3.50 28.48 -10.22
C THR A 431 -4.14 29.10 -8.98
N MET A 432 -3.56 30.17 -8.43
CA MET A 432 -4.10 30.85 -7.26
C MET A 432 -5.41 31.59 -7.55
N MET A 433 -5.55 32.19 -8.73
CA MET A 433 -6.79 32.86 -9.14
C MET A 433 -7.92 31.85 -9.34
N ASN A 434 -7.67 30.76 -10.06
CA ASN A 434 -8.67 29.71 -10.29
C ASN A 434 -9.12 29.00 -8.99
N GLY A 435 -8.21 28.86 -8.01
CA GLY A 435 -8.54 28.28 -6.70
C GLY A 435 -9.29 29.24 -5.76
N GLY A 436 -9.34 30.54 -6.06
CA GLY A 436 -10.05 31.55 -5.28
C GLY A 436 -11.57 31.47 -5.42
N ASP A 437 -12.06 31.10 -6.60
CA ASP A 437 -13.49 31.12 -6.93
C ASP A 437 -14.28 29.93 -6.36
N SER A 438 -13.60 28.86 -5.91
CA SER A 438 -14.24 27.67 -5.33
C SER A 438 -14.49 27.77 -3.82
N ALA A 439 -14.01 28.83 -3.16
CA ALA A 439 -14.07 29.00 -1.71
C ALA A 439 -15.02 30.14 -1.24
N GLY A 440 -15.77 30.75 -2.17
CA GLY A 440 -16.73 31.82 -1.89
C GLY A 440 -18.17 31.31 -1.87
N ASP A 441 -18.91 31.72 -0.84
CA ASP A 441 -20.36 31.64 -0.69
C ASP A 441 -21.01 30.29 -0.33
N SER A 442 -20.92 29.98 0.97
CA SER A 442 -22.08 29.44 1.69
C SER A 442 -22.25 30.17 3.03
N VAL A 443 -22.82 31.37 3.00
CA VAL A 443 -23.37 32.05 4.17
C VAL A 443 -24.87 31.76 4.20
N PRO A 444 -25.42 31.06 5.21
CA PRO A 444 -26.86 30.93 5.35
C PRO A 444 -27.42 32.26 5.86
N ARG A 445 -28.25 32.93 5.06
CA ARG A 445 -29.08 34.04 5.54
C ARG A 445 -30.11 33.46 6.52
N GLY A 446 -29.94 33.77 7.80
CA GLY A 446 -30.98 33.58 8.80
C GLY A 446 -32.08 34.60 8.53
N ASP A 447 -33.28 34.12 8.22
CA ASP A 447 -34.48 34.94 8.16
C ASP A 447 -35.07 35.04 9.57
N SER A 448 -35.01 36.25 10.11
CA SER A 448 -35.71 36.67 11.33
C SER A 448 -36.88 37.54 10.92
N ARG A 449 -38.10 37.01 10.98
CA ARG A 449 -39.42 37.69 11.04
C ARG A 449 -40.42 36.56 11.27
N GLY A 450 -41.09 36.44 12.41
CA GLY A 450 -41.92 37.45 13.06
C GLY A 450 -43.35 36.92 12.96
N ASP A 451 -43.89 36.51 14.11
CA ASP A 451 -45.20 35.89 14.30
C ASP A 451 -46.35 36.58 13.54
N THR A 452 -47.28 35.80 13.00
CA THR A 452 -48.73 36.08 13.08
C THR A 452 -49.53 34.89 12.54
N VAL A 453 -50.23 34.22 13.46
CA VAL A 453 -51.37 33.33 13.19
C VAL A 453 -52.54 34.20 12.68
N PRO A 454 -53.30 33.74 11.67
CA PRO A 454 -54.71 33.49 11.92
C PRO A 454 -55.31 32.28 11.19
N VAL A 455 -56.04 31.48 11.97
CA VAL A 455 -57.43 31.05 11.77
C VAL A 455 -57.84 30.51 10.38
N SER A 456 -58.12 29.21 10.35
CA SER A 456 -58.88 28.50 9.32
C SER A 456 -60.31 29.05 9.16
N PRO A 457 -60.91 28.88 7.98
CA PRO A 457 -62.10 28.04 7.98
C PRO A 457 -62.19 27.07 6.79
N LEU A 458 -62.86 25.94 7.08
CA LEU A 458 -63.30 24.81 6.23
C LEU A 458 -62.30 23.70 5.95
#